data_AF-A0A965G834-F1
#
_entry.id   AF-A0A965G834-F1
#
_cell.length_a   1.000
_cell.length_b   1.000
_cell.length_c   1.000
_cell.angle_alpha   90.00
_cell.angle_beta   90.00
_cell.angle_gamma   90.00
#
_symmetry.space_group_name_H-M   'P 1'
#
loop_
_entity.id
_entity.type
_entity.pdbx_description
1 polymer ?
#
loop_
_entity_poly.entity_id
_entity_poly.type
_entity_poly.pdbx_seq_one_letter_code
_entity_poly.pdbx_strand_id
1 'polypeptide(L)'
;MLEAMTERMHRLQIGTMDGIFAKVARSFGPSVGLPPVWTIALPEQSARLAESAVDELLAGREGSEVKMAWRKFKGKAPALGLREQLMETFEELRLDLRGLQSDGSWATDLGPKRVEAAACAKLRDAVTAVVAPKRGHWVKSLEKLSDLLATPPRLMDLLSIGPVRKLALNEGRYDGADIPANFSKEFTPWAHRAREEMVRLHRLRESALVALAERYDRARGAMSYSSGSYTFREVEAAALQVAGGVDSGELYFRLDGRIAHLLLDEFQDTSRRQFSFFDPVLRETTAKGGHVLVVGDRKQSIYGWRGSDPRLLKDVAEVLPGLDRAYLSESFRSSRAVLAAVDRAFEGLPASNLFHEKGKEKPVYAEAAAEWSEEYQLHKSSPQAASQAGKVVLYVQSGSSSDEVRAAVRKQVVERAKAHVDKEQGTLGILCRTHKLIPGILAGLKSHGIEASGEGGNPLTDSAAVEMILSLLSWADHPGHSAARYHVCAAGMAEVFGAEESDGRRCGGEGVFEGVATGDCRPGVGRGGERLGGEQKVEGGGHGARPDAVQSAGGVGPGI
;
A
#
# COMPACT_ATOMS: atom_id res chain seq x y z
N MET A 1 41.57 9.71 14.40
CA MET A 1 40.12 9.43 14.27
C MET A 1 39.87 8.05 13.67
N LEU A 2 40.35 7.77 12.46
CA LEU A 2 40.18 6.45 11.81
C LEU A 2 40.72 5.28 12.65
N GLU A 3 41.91 5.41 13.24
CA GLU A 3 42.48 4.39 14.15
C GLU A 3 41.56 4.11 15.36
N ALA A 4 41.07 5.16 16.03
CA ALA A 4 40.14 5.03 17.15
C ALA A 4 38.77 4.44 16.73
N MET A 5 38.32 4.68 15.50
CA MET A 5 37.13 4.01 14.94
C MET A 5 37.40 2.53 14.67
N THR A 6 38.57 2.18 14.11
CA THR A 6 38.95 0.79 13.85
C THR A 6 39.12 0.00 15.15
N GLU A 7 39.74 0.58 16.18
CA GLU A 7 39.86 -0.04 17.51
C GLU A 7 38.51 -0.27 18.20
N ARG A 8 37.50 0.55 17.85
CA ARG A 8 36.14 0.48 18.39
C ARG A 8 35.13 -0.11 17.41
N MET A 9 35.58 -0.87 16.39
CA MET A 9 34.68 -1.50 15.42
C MET A 9 33.62 -2.39 16.05
N HIS A 10 33.91 -3.04 17.18
CA HIS A 10 32.94 -3.83 17.94
C HIS A 10 31.75 -3.00 18.48
N ARG A 11 31.86 -1.66 18.51
CA ARG A 11 30.81 -0.72 18.91
C ARG A 11 30.05 -0.12 17.72
N LEU A 12 30.48 -0.42 16.49
CA LEU A 12 29.82 0.05 15.28
C LEU A 12 28.47 -0.66 15.14
N GLN A 13 27.41 0.11 14.96
CA GLN A 13 26.08 -0.40 14.65
C GLN A 13 25.71 0.04 13.23
N ILE A 14 25.50 -0.94 12.35
CA ILE A 14 25.01 -0.74 10.99
C ILE A 14 23.63 -1.37 10.92
N GLY A 15 22.63 -0.61 10.47
CA GLY A 15 21.26 -1.08 10.37
C GLY A 15 20.35 -0.07 9.72
N THR A 16 19.08 -0.45 9.57
CA THR A 16 18.04 0.44 9.05
C THR A 16 17.49 1.34 10.16
N MET A 17 16.87 2.45 9.77
CA MET A 17 16.12 3.30 10.71
C MET A 17 15.02 2.52 11.42
N ASP A 18 14.31 1.63 10.73
CA ASP A 18 13.31 0.73 11.33
C ASP A 18 13.91 -0.15 12.42
N GLY A 19 15.15 -0.63 12.23
CA GLY A 19 15.88 -1.39 13.24
C GLY A 19 16.16 -0.56 14.51
N ILE A 20 16.51 0.72 14.34
CA ILE A 20 16.69 1.65 15.46
C ILE A 20 15.35 1.90 16.16
N PHE A 21 14.28 2.18 15.43
CA PHE A 21 12.94 2.37 16.00
C PHE A 21 12.47 1.13 16.75
N ALA A 22 12.68 -0.07 16.21
CA ALA A 22 12.37 -1.31 16.92
C ALA A 22 13.18 -1.45 18.22
N LYS A 23 14.48 -1.11 18.20
CA LYS A 23 15.31 -1.14 19.41
C LYS A 23 14.81 -0.15 20.47
N VAL A 24 14.47 1.07 20.07
CA VAL A 24 13.90 2.10 20.96
C VAL A 24 12.56 1.62 21.52
N ALA A 25 11.64 1.17 20.67
CA ALA A 25 10.33 0.67 21.08
C ALA A 25 10.43 -0.51 22.05
N ARG A 26 11.39 -1.43 21.88
CA ARG A 26 11.64 -2.51 22.86
C ARG A 26 12.16 -1.96 24.20
N SER A 27 13.08 -1.01 24.16
CA SER A 27 13.71 -0.44 25.36
C SER A 27 12.70 0.39 26.20
N PHE A 28 11.70 0.97 25.53
CA PHE A 28 10.66 1.80 26.14
C PHE A 28 9.32 1.09 26.29
N GLY A 29 9.20 -0.21 25.98
CA GLY A 29 7.94 -0.92 25.72
C GLY A 29 6.72 -0.43 26.52
N PRO A 30 6.63 -0.69 27.83
CA PRO A 30 5.48 -0.28 28.64
C PRO A 30 5.23 1.25 28.67
N SER A 31 6.28 2.07 28.55
CA SER A 31 6.18 3.54 28.52
C SER A 31 5.54 4.07 27.23
N VAL A 32 5.54 3.28 26.16
CA VAL A 32 4.95 3.63 24.85
C VAL A 32 3.76 2.76 24.48
N GLY A 33 3.15 2.08 25.47
CA GLY A 33 1.96 1.26 25.27
C GLY A 33 2.21 -0.06 24.53
N LEU A 34 3.47 -0.53 24.48
CA LEU A 34 3.82 -1.85 23.95
C LEU A 34 3.99 -2.86 25.11
N PRO A 35 3.59 -4.12 24.94
CA PRO A 35 3.88 -5.16 25.92
C PRO A 35 5.40 -5.42 26.01
N PRO A 36 5.91 -6.05 27.08
CA PRO A 36 7.34 -6.36 27.21
C PRO A 36 7.88 -7.26 26.09
N VAL A 37 7.02 -8.12 25.54
CA VAL A 37 7.35 -9.04 24.45
C VAL A 37 6.41 -8.79 23.29
N TRP A 38 6.99 -8.49 22.13
CA TRP A 38 6.24 -8.29 20.88
C TRP A 38 7.09 -8.66 19.66
N THR A 39 6.40 -8.93 18.55
CA THR A 39 6.98 -9.26 17.25
C THR A 39 6.41 -8.38 16.15
N ILE A 40 7.15 -8.25 15.05
CA ILE A 40 6.61 -7.64 13.83
C ILE A 40 5.60 -8.61 13.21
N ALA A 41 4.40 -8.12 12.95
CA ALA A 41 3.33 -8.88 12.35
C ALA A 41 3.65 -9.24 10.90
N LEU A 42 3.43 -10.49 10.52
CA LEU A 42 3.41 -10.91 9.13
C LEU A 42 2.22 -10.26 8.39
N PRO A 43 2.26 -10.12 7.05
CA PRO A 43 1.16 -9.52 6.28
C PRO A 43 -0.20 -10.13 6.58
N GLU A 44 -0.28 -11.45 6.71
CA GLU A 44 -1.53 -12.18 7.00
C GLU A 44 -2.02 -11.91 8.42
N GLN A 45 -1.11 -11.82 9.38
CA GLN A 45 -1.46 -11.47 10.77
C GLN A 45 -1.99 -10.03 10.83
N SER A 46 -1.32 -9.09 10.16
CA SER A 46 -1.76 -7.70 10.10
C SER A 46 -3.15 -7.57 9.45
N ALA A 47 -3.41 -8.33 8.38
CA ALA A 47 -4.72 -8.36 7.72
C ALA A 47 -5.83 -8.87 8.66
N ARG A 48 -5.59 -9.97 9.40
CA ARG A 48 -6.56 -10.50 10.38
C ARG A 48 -6.85 -9.53 11.52
N LEU A 49 -5.82 -8.83 12.01
CA LEU A 49 -5.99 -7.82 13.06
C LEU A 49 -6.81 -6.62 12.57
N ALA A 50 -6.59 -6.20 11.32
CA ALA A 50 -7.37 -5.13 10.69
C ALA A 50 -8.84 -5.54 10.48
N GLU A 51 -9.08 -6.77 10.03
CA GLU A 51 -10.43 -7.34 9.90
C GLU A 51 -11.13 -7.36 11.26
N SER A 52 -10.50 -7.92 12.29
CA SER A 52 -11.03 -7.99 13.66
C SER A 52 -11.36 -6.62 14.24
N ALA A 53 -10.53 -5.60 13.96
CA ALA A 53 -10.78 -4.23 14.40
C ALA A 53 -12.00 -3.61 13.71
N VAL A 54 -12.24 -3.92 12.43
CA VAL A 54 -13.47 -3.51 11.74
C VAL A 54 -14.69 -4.25 12.27
N ASP A 55 -14.58 -5.55 12.57
CA ASP A 55 -15.65 -6.33 13.21
C ASP A 55 -16.10 -5.70 14.52
N GLU A 56 -15.15 -5.36 15.38
CA GLU A 56 -15.42 -4.66 16.64
C GLU A 56 -16.08 -3.29 16.40
N LEU A 57 -15.55 -2.50 15.45
CA LEU A 57 -16.08 -1.19 15.11
C LEU A 57 -17.53 -1.24 14.59
N LEU A 58 -17.90 -2.32 13.89
CA LEU A 58 -19.22 -2.51 13.33
C LEU A 58 -20.19 -3.26 14.27
N ALA A 59 -19.70 -3.76 15.40
CA ALA A 59 -20.50 -4.51 16.35
C ALA A 59 -21.49 -3.63 17.14
N GLY A 60 -22.62 -4.22 17.55
CA GLY A 60 -23.56 -3.59 18.48
C GLY A 60 -24.26 -2.30 17.97
N ARG A 61 -24.63 -1.41 18.90
CA ARG A 61 -25.32 -0.14 18.58
C ARG A 61 -24.38 0.90 17.96
N GLU A 62 -23.08 0.80 18.22
CA GLU A 62 -22.04 1.71 17.72
C GLU A 62 -21.84 1.62 16.20
N GLY A 63 -22.09 0.45 15.60
CA GLY A 63 -22.01 0.28 14.15
C GLY A 63 -22.96 1.19 13.35
N SER A 64 -24.06 1.65 13.94
CA SER A 64 -24.97 2.63 13.32
C SER A 64 -24.34 4.03 13.20
N GLU A 65 -23.62 4.46 14.24
CA GLU A 65 -22.88 5.72 14.25
C GLU A 65 -21.71 5.67 13.28
N VAL A 66 -21.00 4.54 13.21
CA VAL A 66 -19.89 4.33 12.28
C VAL A 66 -20.36 4.45 10.84
N LYS A 67 -21.48 3.79 10.49
CA LYS A 67 -22.09 3.93 9.16
C LYS A 67 -22.51 5.37 8.86
N MET A 68 -23.02 6.10 9.85
CA MET A 68 -23.39 7.51 9.71
C MET A 68 -22.18 8.41 9.49
N ALA A 69 -21.13 8.27 10.31
CA ALA A 69 -19.87 9.00 10.17
C ALA A 69 -19.20 8.68 8.83
N TRP A 70 -19.18 7.41 8.41
CA TRP A 70 -18.64 6.99 7.11
C TRP A 70 -19.39 7.62 5.95
N ARG A 71 -20.73 7.64 6.02
CA ARG A 71 -21.58 8.31 5.03
C ARG A 71 -21.31 9.81 4.97
N LYS A 72 -21.07 10.46 6.12
CA LYS A 72 -20.71 11.88 6.18
C LYS A 72 -19.35 12.11 5.51
N PHE A 73 -18.34 11.31 5.86
CA PHE A 73 -16.99 11.33 5.28
C PHE A 73 -16.99 11.15 3.75
N LYS A 74 -17.52 10.03 3.24
CA LYS A 74 -17.55 9.74 1.79
C LYS A 74 -18.60 10.57 1.03
N GLY A 75 -19.53 11.20 1.72
CA GLY A 75 -20.64 11.96 1.12
C GLY A 75 -21.66 11.10 0.36
N LYS A 76 -21.58 9.77 0.47
CA LYS A 76 -22.46 8.78 -0.16
C LYS A 76 -22.70 7.63 0.81
N ALA A 77 -23.80 6.90 0.63
CA ALA A 77 -24.04 5.68 1.39
C ALA A 77 -22.92 4.67 1.11
N PRO A 78 -22.54 3.85 2.12
CA PRO A 78 -21.59 2.77 1.89
C PRO A 78 -22.11 1.83 0.80
N ALA A 79 -21.28 1.56 -0.20
CA ALA A 79 -21.53 0.54 -1.21
C ALA A 79 -21.31 -0.87 -0.61
N LEU A 80 -21.50 -1.93 -1.41
CA LEU A 80 -20.92 -3.23 -1.06
C LEU A 80 -19.42 -3.04 -0.78
N GLY A 81 -18.94 -3.66 0.30
CA GLY A 81 -17.53 -3.60 0.71
C GLY A 81 -17.16 -2.50 1.71
N LEU A 82 -18.08 -2.11 2.62
CA LEU A 82 -17.75 -1.16 3.70
C LEU A 82 -16.58 -1.65 4.56
N ARG A 83 -16.47 -2.96 4.81
CA ARG A 83 -15.42 -3.54 5.65
C ARG A 83 -14.05 -3.28 5.03
N GLU A 84 -13.88 -3.66 3.77
CA GLU A 84 -12.66 -3.48 2.99
C GLU A 84 -12.29 -2.00 2.91
N GLN A 85 -13.26 -1.12 2.66
CA GLN A 85 -12.99 0.32 2.59
C GLN A 85 -12.55 0.91 3.93
N LEU A 86 -13.12 0.46 5.06
CA LEU A 86 -12.70 0.88 6.39
C LEU A 86 -11.26 0.42 6.67
N MET A 87 -10.95 -0.85 6.38
CA MET A 87 -9.61 -1.42 6.54
C MET A 87 -8.58 -0.66 5.70
N GLU A 88 -8.80 -0.54 4.40
CA GLU A 88 -7.90 0.15 3.46
C GLU A 88 -7.66 1.61 3.90
N THR A 89 -8.73 2.33 4.24
CA THR A 89 -8.63 3.74 4.61
C THR A 89 -7.89 3.93 5.94
N PHE A 90 -8.19 3.12 6.96
CA PHE A 90 -7.65 3.35 8.30
C PHE A 90 -6.31 2.68 8.56
N GLU A 91 -5.95 1.59 7.90
CA GLU A 91 -4.55 1.10 7.96
C GLU A 91 -3.58 2.10 7.32
N GLU A 92 -4.03 2.87 6.33
CA GLU A 92 -3.24 3.94 5.74
C GLU A 92 -3.18 5.18 6.66
N LEU A 93 -4.31 5.63 7.21
CA LEU A 93 -4.40 6.96 7.81
C LEU A 93 -4.36 7.00 9.34
N ARG A 94 -4.70 5.92 10.06
CA ARG A 94 -5.00 6.01 11.51
C ARG A 94 -3.85 6.58 12.34
N LEU A 95 -2.61 6.19 12.03
CA LEU A 95 -1.43 6.62 12.77
C LEU A 95 -1.10 8.10 12.53
N ASP A 96 -1.45 8.60 11.36
CA ASP A 96 -1.24 10.00 10.96
C ASP A 96 -2.29 10.91 11.58
N LEU A 97 -3.47 10.36 11.86
CA LEU A 97 -4.59 11.05 12.50
C LEU A 97 -4.55 10.98 14.04
N ARG A 98 -3.64 10.20 14.63
CA ARG A 98 -3.48 10.12 16.09
C ARG A 98 -3.22 11.50 16.70
N GLY A 99 -3.92 11.79 17.79
CA GLY A 99 -3.76 13.04 18.55
C GLY A 99 -4.56 14.22 17.98
N LEU A 100 -5.09 14.12 16.75
CA LEU A 100 -6.14 15.04 16.31
C LEU A 100 -7.39 14.80 17.15
N GLN A 101 -8.11 15.87 17.47
CA GLN A 101 -9.34 15.79 18.26
C GLN A 101 -10.53 16.05 17.34
N SER A 102 -11.53 15.16 17.39
CA SER A 102 -12.85 15.47 16.82
C SER A 102 -13.57 16.49 17.70
N ASP A 103 -14.03 17.58 17.11
CA ASP A 103 -14.91 18.55 17.80
C ASP A 103 -16.37 18.05 17.94
N GLY A 104 -16.66 16.82 17.51
CA GLY A 104 -18.00 16.23 17.54
C GLY A 104 -19.02 16.93 16.64
N SER A 105 -18.62 17.97 15.89
CA SER A 105 -19.54 18.80 15.09
C SER A 105 -20.33 18.00 14.07
N TRP A 106 -19.73 16.91 13.57
CA TRP A 106 -20.33 15.98 12.60
C TRP A 106 -21.65 15.35 13.06
N ALA A 107 -21.88 15.26 14.37
CA ALA A 107 -23.09 14.68 14.97
C ALA A 107 -24.31 15.62 14.91
N THR A 108 -24.07 16.93 14.73
CA THR A 108 -25.14 17.94 14.69
C THR A 108 -25.39 18.42 13.25
N ASP A 109 -26.65 18.67 12.92
CA ASP A 109 -27.05 19.11 11.58
C ASP A 109 -27.97 20.33 11.66
N LEU A 110 -27.37 21.48 11.95
CA LEU A 110 -28.07 22.74 12.11
C LEU A 110 -27.60 23.71 11.02
N GLY A 111 -28.44 23.92 10.01
CA GLY A 111 -28.21 24.90 8.96
C GLY A 111 -29.20 24.76 7.79
N PRO A 112 -29.63 25.87 7.15
CA PRO A 112 -30.47 25.79 5.96
C PRO A 112 -29.66 25.20 4.80
N LYS A 113 -30.06 24.01 4.35
CA LYS A 113 -29.36 23.25 3.29
C LYS A 113 -29.75 23.70 1.89
N ARG A 114 -30.77 24.54 1.77
CA ARG A 114 -31.43 24.94 0.52
C ARG A 114 -31.66 26.43 0.47
N VAL A 115 -31.75 26.95 -0.75
CA VAL A 115 -32.24 28.30 -1.00
C VAL A 115 -33.70 28.40 -0.55
N GLU A 116 -34.09 29.52 0.04
CA GLU A 116 -35.47 29.75 0.48
C GLU A 116 -36.38 29.91 -0.75
N ALA A 117 -37.59 29.34 -0.71
CA ALA A 117 -38.53 29.41 -1.83
C ALA A 117 -38.85 30.85 -2.27
N ALA A 118 -38.93 31.78 -1.30
CA ALA A 118 -39.14 33.21 -1.56
C ALA A 118 -37.95 33.87 -2.31
N ALA A 119 -36.72 33.38 -2.11
CA ALA A 119 -35.55 33.89 -2.80
C ALA A 119 -35.39 33.32 -4.22
N CYS A 120 -35.91 32.12 -4.48
CA CYS A 120 -35.87 31.50 -5.82
C CYS A 120 -36.59 32.34 -6.90
N ALA A 121 -37.62 33.11 -6.53
CA ALA A 121 -38.28 34.03 -7.46
C ALA A 121 -37.34 35.18 -7.88
N LYS A 122 -36.75 35.88 -6.90
CA LYS A 122 -35.79 36.99 -7.15
C LYS A 122 -34.58 36.54 -7.95
N LEU A 123 -34.05 35.35 -7.66
CA LEU A 123 -32.92 34.78 -8.39
C LEU A 123 -33.28 34.44 -9.84
N ARG A 124 -34.51 33.94 -10.12
CA ARG A 124 -34.97 33.71 -11.49
C ARG A 124 -35.12 35.01 -12.27
N ASP A 125 -35.70 36.03 -11.65
CA ASP A 125 -35.82 37.36 -12.28
C ASP A 125 -34.44 37.90 -12.66
N ALA A 126 -33.46 37.78 -11.74
CA ALA A 126 -32.07 38.16 -11.99
C ALA A 126 -31.43 37.36 -13.15
N VAL A 127 -31.74 36.07 -13.31
CA VAL A 127 -31.28 35.24 -14.44
C VAL A 127 -31.89 35.70 -15.76
N THR A 128 -33.20 35.95 -15.79
CA THR A 128 -33.90 36.42 -17.01
C THR A 128 -33.48 37.83 -17.43
N ALA A 129 -33.07 38.66 -16.48
CA ALA A 129 -32.59 40.02 -16.74
C ALA A 129 -31.14 40.09 -17.24
N VAL A 130 -30.41 38.97 -17.32
CA VAL A 130 -29.06 38.94 -17.89
C VAL A 130 -29.14 38.90 -19.41
N VAL A 131 -28.62 39.95 -20.05
CA VAL A 131 -28.27 39.90 -21.47
C VAL A 131 -26.98 39.10 -21.59
N ALA A 132 -27.08 37.83 -21.99
CA ALA A 132 -25.94 36.93 -22.05
C ALA A 132 -24.83 37.49 -22.97
N PRO A 133 -23.56 37.53 -22.53
CA PRO A 133 -22.44 37.74 -23.43
C PRO A 133 -22.50 36.70 -24.56
N LYS A 134 -22.11 37.05 -25.80
CA LYS A 134 -22.20 36.20 -27.02
C LYS A 134 -21.44 34.84 -26.95
N ARG A 135 -20.96 34.41 -25.78
CA ARG A 135 -20.19 33.18 -25.55
C ARG A 135 -21.08 32.03 -25.09
N GLY A 136 -20.87 30.84 -25.64
CA GLY A 136 -21.71 29.67 -25.39
C GLY A 136 -21.72 29.14 -23.95
N HIS A 137 -20.71 29.46 -23.12
CA HIS A 137 -20.67 29.01 -21.72
C HIS A 137 -21.62 29.80 -20.81
N TRP A 138 -21.87 31.08 -21.11
CA TRP A 138 -22.82 31.91 -20.37
C TRP A 138 -24.25 31.42 -20.57
N VAL A 139 -24.65 31.22 -21.83
CA VAL A 139 -25.99 30.70 -22.19
C VAL A 139 -26.27 29.39 -21.46
N LYS A 140 -25.36 28.41 -21.56
CA LYS A 140 -25.47 27.12 -20.85
C LYS A 140 -25.53 27.25 -19.32
N SER A 141 -24.86 28.25 -18.75
CA SER A 141 -24.85 28.47 -17.29
C SER A 141 -26.18 29.06 -16.82
N LEU A 142 -26.78 29.96 -17.60
CA LEU A 142 -28.08 30.57 -17.31
C LEU A 142 -29.23 29.55 -17.48
N GLU A 143 -29.19 28.73 -18.53
CA GLU A 143 -30.15 27.62 -18.73
C GLU A 143 -30.15 26.68 -17.52
N LYS A 144 -28.96 26.16 -17.14
CA LYS A 144 -28.81 25.28 -15.97
C LYS A 144 -29.28 25.93 -14.67
N LEU A 145 -29.06 27.24 -14.51
CA LEU A 145 -29.44 27.96 -13.31
C LEU A 145 -30.96 28.19 -13.26
N SER A 146 -31.60 28.45 -14.40
CA SER A 146 -33.05 28.52 -14.54
C SER A 146 -33.69 27.18 -14.16
N ASP A 147 -33.18 26.07 -14.69
CA ASP A 147 -33.64 24.72 -14.36
C ASP A 147 -33.46 24.41 -12.87
N LEU A 148 -32.28 24.75 -12.33
CA LEU A 148 -31.94 24.51 -10.92
C LEU A 148 -32.85 25.29 -9.96
N LEU A 149 -33.30 26.49 -10.33
CA LEU A 149 -34.16 27.35 -9.52
C LEU A 149 -35.67 27.04 -9.67
N ALA A 150 -36.05 26.08 -10.51
CA ALA A 150 -37.44 25.65 -10.67
C ALA A 150 -38.02 25.06 -9.37
N THR A 151 -37.16 24.44 -8.55
CA THR A 151 -37.47 24.03 -7.17
C THR A 151 -36.37 24.55 -6.25
N PRO A 152 -36.62 24.80 -4.96
CA PRO A 152 -35.59 25.31 -4.04
C PRO A 152 -34.33 24.43 -4.01
N PRO A 153 -33.19 24.83 -4.65
CA PRO A 153 -32.04 23.95 -4.79
C PRO A 153 -31.24 23.86 -3.50
N ARG A 154 -30.37 22.86 -3.38
CA ARG A 154 -29.38 22.87 -2.29
C ARG A 154 -28.39 24.00 -2.52
N LEU A 155 -27.90 24.61 -1.45
CA LEU A 155 -26.89 25.65 -1.55
C LEU A 155 -25.67 25.19 -2.36
N MET A 156 -25.22 23.95 -2.14
CA MET A 156 -24.10 23.35 -2.86
C MET A 156 -24.33 23.22 -4.37
N ASP A 157 -25.57 23.06 -4.82
CA ASP A 157 -25.88 22.91 -6.24
C ASP A 157 -25.61 24.23 -6.99
N LEU A 158 -25.69 25.37 -6.31
CA LEU A 158 -25.35 26.68 -6.90
C LEU A 158 -23.87 26.77 -7.30
N LEU A 159 -22.96 26.16 -6.54
CA LEU A 159 -21.52 26.18 -6.82
C LEU A 159 -21.13 25.30 -8.03
N SER A 160 -22.06 24.49 -8.54
CA SER A 160 -21.88 23.78 -9.81
C SER A 160 -21.95 24.72 -11.02
N ILE A 161 -22.48 25.93 -10.85
CA ILE A 161 -22.66 26.93 -11.88
C ILE A 161 -21.47 27.90 -11.90
N GLY A 162 -20.81 28.01 -13.06
CA GLY A 162 -19.58 28.77 -13.27
C GLY A 162 -19.59 30.22 -12.74
N PRO A 163 -20.53 31.09 -13.15
CA PRO A 163 -20.57 32.48 -12.68
C PRO A 163 -20.85 32.58 -11.17
N VAL A 164 -21.69 31.71 -10.61
CA VAL A 164 -21.96 31.69 -9.17
C VAL A 164 -20.73 31.25 -8.36
N ARG A 165 -19.96 30.28 -8.88
CA ARG A 165 -18.68 29.87 -8.30
C ARG A 165 -17.67 31.01 -8.30
N LYS A 166 -17.61 31.82 -9.37
CA LYS A 166 -16.73 32.99 -9.44
C LYS A 166 -17.08 34.03 -8.38
N LEU A 167 -18.36 34.33 -8.20
CA LEU A 167 -18.82 35.19 -7.11
C LEU A 167 -18.44 34.63 -5.72
N ALA A 168 -18.55 33.31 -5.51
CA ALA A 168 -18.13 32.68 -4.25
C ALA A 168 -16.64 32.87 -3.94
N LEU A 169 -15.80 33.00 -4.98
CA LEU A 169 -14.36 33.26 -4.91
C LEU A 169 -14.03 34.76 -4.90
N ASN A 170 -15.01 35.65 -4.80
CA ASN A 170 -14.86 37.10 -4.94
C ASN A 170 -14.31 37.55 -6.31
N GLU A 171 -14.52 36.74 -7.35
CA GLU A 171 -14.11 37.05 -8.71
C GLU A 171 -15.26 37.68 -9.50
N GLY A 172 -15.03 38.87 -10.06
CA GLY A 172 -16.02 39.61 -10.87
C GLY A 172 -16.10 39.21 -12.33
N ARG A 173 -15.31 38.23 -12.80
CA ARG A 173 -15.20 37.83 -14.21
C ARG A 173 -15.49 36.36 -14.40
N TYR A 174 -16.26 36.03 -15.43
CA TYR A 174 -16.51 34.64 -15.85
C TYR A 174 -16.48 34.54 -17.38
N ASP A 175 -15.76 33.52 -17.86
CA ASP A 175 -15.57 33.27 -19.29
C ASP A 175 -15.11 34.55 -20.04
N GLY A 176 -14.12 35.25 -19.47
CA GLY A 176 -13.50 36.47 -20.03
C GLY A 176 -14.36 37.74 -20.04
N ALA A 177 -15.63 37.68 -19.60
CA ALA A 177 -16.53 38.82 -19.48
C ALA A 177 -16.79 39.18 -18.00
N ASP A 178 -17.15 40.44 -17.74
CA ASP A 178 -17.58 40.88 -16.42
C ASP A 178 -18.95 40.29 -16.08
N ILE A 179 -19.11 39.86 -14.83
CA ILE A 179 -20.38 39.36 -14.33
C ILE A 179 -21.34 40.56 -14.18
N PRO A 180 -22.54 40.52 -14.78
CA PRO A 180 -23.49 41.64 -14.73
C PRO A 180 -23.81 42.09 -13.30
N ALA A 181 -23.91 43.40 -13.07
CA ALA A 181 -24.09 43.96 -11.72
C ALA A 181 -25.39 43.52 -11.05
N ASN A 182 -26.48 43.39 -11.82
CA ASN A 182 -27.76 42.86 -11.34
C ASN A 182 -27.65 41.40 -10.89
N PHE A 183 -26.96 40.57 -11.68
CA PHE A 183 -26.68 39.19 -11.33
C PHE A 183 -25.81 39.10 -10.07
N SER A 184 -24.70 39.86 -10.04
CA SER A 184 -23.79 39.88 -8.90
C SER A 184 -24.49 40.29 -7.60
N LYS A 185 -25.32 41.34 -7.62
CA LYS A 185 -26.04 41.83 -6.44
C LYS A 185 -26.93 40.75 -5.81
N GLU A 186 -27.69 40.01 -6.63
CA GLU A 186 -28.64 39.00 -6.15
C GLU A 186 -27.95 37.66 -5.81
N PHE A 187 -26.95 37.25 -6.58
CA PHE A 187 -26.28 35.94 -6.38
C PHE A 187 -25.13 35.96 -5.36
N THR A 188 -24.50 37.10 -5.09
CA THR A 188 -23.36 37.18 -4.15
C THR A 188 -23.71 36.68 -2.74
N PRO A 189 -24.83 37.09 -2.11
CA PRO A 189 -25.20 36.57 -0.79
C PRO A 189 -25.40 35.05 -0.77
N TRP A 190 -25.97 34.48 -1.83
CA TRP A 190 -26.20 33.04 -1.96
C TRP A 190 -24.92 32.28 -2.29
N ALA A 191 -24.02 32.87 -3.08
CA ALA A 191 -22.70 32.33 -3.36
C ALA A 191 -21.86 32.24 -2.08
N HIS A 192 -21.91 33.27 -1.22
CA HIS A 192 -21.26 33.25 0.09
C HIS A 192 -21.87 32.18 1.02
N ARG A 193 -23.20 32.12 1.16
CA ARG A 193 -23.86 31.06 1.95
C ARG A 193 -23.53 29.66 1.44
N ALA A 194 -23.44 29.47 0.12
CA ALA A 194 -23.04 28.20 -0.46
C ALA A 194 -21.57 27.85 -0.19
N ARG A 195 -20.67 28.84 -0.21
CA ARG A 195 -19.28 28.66 0.22
C ARG A 195 -19.17 28.29 1.70
N GLU A 196 -19.91 28.97 2.57
CA GLU A 196 -19.97 28.66 4.00
C GLU A 196 -20.48 27.24 4.25
N GLU A 197 -21.52 26.82 3.52
CA GLU A 197 -22.02 25.44 3.58
C GLU A 197 -20.99 24.43 3.08
N MET A 198 -20.23 24.76 2.02
CA MET A 198 -19.13 23.91 1.55
C MET A 198 -18.06 23.74 2.63
N VAL A 199 -17.61 24.84 3.25
CA VAL A 199 -16.64 24.81 4.35
C VAL A 199 -17.17 24.00 5.54
N ARG A 200 -18.44 24.21 5.92
CA ARG A 200 -19.09 23.45 6.98
C ARG A 200 -19.09 21.95 6.67
N LEU A 201 -19.50 21.54 5.46
CA LEU A 201 -19.49 20.13 5.05
C LEU A 201 -18.09 19.52 5.08
N HIS A 202 -17.05 20.27 4.70
CA HIS A 202 -15.66 19.82 4.82
C HIS A 202 -15.26 19.61 6.28
N ARG A 203 -15.59 20.53 7.19
CA ARG A 203 -15.34 20.37 8.63
C ARG A 203 -16.07 19.17 9.22
N LEU A 204 -17.33 18.95 8.85
CA LEU A 204 -18.08 17.76 9.30
C LEU A 204 -17.43 16.47 8.80
N ARG A 205 -16.90 16.45 7.57
CA ARG A 205 -16.19 15.29 7.00
C ARG A 205 -14.88 15.02 7.74
N GLU A 206 -14.11 16.06 7.99
CA GLU A 206 -12.84 16.00 8.72
C GLU A 206 -13.07 15.50 10.15
N SER A 207 -14.02 16.11 10.87
CA SER A 207 -14.38 15.71 12.23
C SER A 207 -14.91 14.26 12.30
N ALA A 208 -15.71 13.83 11.32
CA ALA A 208 -16.15 12.43 11.22
C ALA A 208 -15.00 11.46 10.91
N LEU A 209 -14.04 11.85 10.07
CA LEU A 209 -12.86 11.05 9.74
C LEU A 209 -11.99 10.85 11.00
N VAL A 210 -11.71 11.92 11.74
CA VAL A 210 -10.92 11.86 12.99
C VAL A 210 -11.62 10.98 14.02
N ALA A 211 -12.93 11.19 14.25
CA ALA A 211 -13.70 10.38 15.19
C ALA A 211 -13.69 8.87 14.85
N LEU A 212 -13.80 8.53 13.55
CA LEU A 212 -13.71 7.14 13.10
C LEU A 212 -12.30 6.57 13.22
N ALA A 213 -11.29 7.34 12.83
CA ALA A 213 -9.89 6.93 12.92
C ALA A 213 -9.50 6.64 14.38
N GLU A 214 -9.92 7.50 15.32
CA GLU A 214 -9.71 7.28 16.75
C GLU A 214 -10.36 5.98 17.25
N ARG A 215 -11.62 5.71 16.85
CA ARG A 215 -12.31 4.47 17.23
C ARG A 215 -11.61 3.24 16.65
N TYR A 216 -11.28 3.27 15.36
CA TYR A 216 -10.57 2.19 14.69
C TYR A 216 -9.19 1.97 15.32
N ASP A 217 -8.43 3.03 15.59
CA ASP A 217 -7.09 2.93 16.16
C ASP A 217 -7.08 2.34 17.57
N ARG A 218 -8.11 2.66 18.40
CA ARG A 218 -8.29 2.02 19.70
C ARG A 218 -8.55 0.52 19.57
N ALA A 219 -9.50 0.11 18.73
CA ALA A 219 -9.81 -1.30 18.49
C ALA A 219 -8.57 -2.03 17.94
N ARG A 220 -7.96 -1.48 16.88
CA ARG A 220 -6.77 -2.04 16.23
C ARG A 220 -5.58 -2.13 17.18
N GLY A 221 -5.37 -1.13 18.03
CA GLY A 221 -4.33 -1.10 19.04
C GLY A 221 -4.53 -2.12 20.16
N ALA A 222 -5.77 -2.32 20.63
CA ALA A 222 -6.10 -3.35 21.60
C ALA A 222 -5.83 -4.77 21.05
N MET A 223 -6.13 -4.98 19.76
CA MET A 223 -5.82 -6.24 19.06
C MET A 223 -4.30 -6.43 18.88
N SER A 224 -3.55 -5.39 18.52
CA SER A 224 -2.07 -5.46 18.49
C SER A 224 -1.49 -5.81 19.86
N TYR A 225 -2.00 -5.17 20.91
CA TYR A 225 -1.53 -5.37 22.28
C TYR A 225 -1.79 -6.79 22.78
N SER A 226 -3.01 -7.29 22.62
CA SER A 226 -3.39 -8.64 23.05
C SER A 226 -2.67 -9.75 22.28
N SER A 227 -2.39 -9.54 20.99
CA SER A 227 -1.65 -10.50 20.14
C SER A 227 -0.13 -10.38 20.24
N GLY A 228 0.39 -9.30 20.84
CA GLY A 228 1.83 -8.97 20.82
C GLY A 228 2.37 -8.74 19.40
N SER A 229 1.52 -8.52 18.41
CA SER A 229 1.89 -8.43 17.00
C SER A 229 1.64 -7.03 16.46
N TYR A 230 2.70 -6.39 15.97
CA TYR A 230 2.68 -4.99 15.56
C TYR A 230 3.21 -4.80 14.15
N THR A 231 2.62 -3.87 13.41
CA THR A 231 3.16 -3.44 12.13
C THR A 231 4.43 -2.60 12.31
N PHE A 232 5.27 -2.51 11.29
CA PHE A 232 6.43 -1.60 11.29
C PHE A 232 6.02 -0.16 11.62
N ARG A 233 4.89 0.32 11.05
CA ARG A 233 4.42 1.69 11.31
C ARG A 233 3.97 1.91 12.76
N GLU A 234 3.41 0.90 13.43
CA GLU A 234 3.04 1.02 14.85
C GLU A 234 4.28 1.09 15.74
N VAL A 235 5.30 0.28 15.44
CA VAL A 235 6.58 0.30 16.14
C VAL A 235 7.30 1.63 15.93
N GLU A 236 7.31 2.12 14.69
CA GLU A 236 7.81 3.45 14.34
C GLU A 236 7.06 4.53 15.13
N ALA A 237 5.72 4.54 15.09
CA ALA A 237 4.91 5.51 15.82
C ALA A 237 5.19 5.49 17.34
N ALA A 238 5.36 4.31 17.94
CA ALA A 238 5.72 4.16 19.34
C ALA A 238 7.12 4.72 19.64
N ALA A 239 8.11 4.45 18.77
CA ALA A 239 9.46 4.98 18.93
C ALA A 239 9.50 6.52 18.79
N LEU A 240 8.72 7.08 17.86
CA LEU A 240 8.63 8.54 17.68
C LEU A 240 7.99 9.24 18.89
N GLN A 241 7.08 8.59 19.61
CA GLN A 241 6.53 9.12 20.87
C GLN A 241 7.61 9.31 21.94
N VAL A 242 8.63 8.44 21.98
CA VAL A 242 9.78 8.58 22.91
C VAL A 242 10.53 9.87 22.63
N ALA A 243 10.84 10.16 21.37
CA ALA A 243 11.63 11.35 21.01
C ALA A 243 10.92 12.67 21.34
N GLY A 244 9.59 12.70 21.35
CA GLY A 244 8.82 13.90 21.69
C GLY A 244 8.73 14.21 23.19
N GLY A 245 9.07 13.26 24.08
CA GLY A 245 8.78 13.38 25.51
C GLY A 245 9.87 12.92 26.48
N VAL A 246 10.95 12.29 26.01
CA VAL A 246 11.99 11.72 26.87
C VAL A 246 13.29 12.52 26.77
N ASP A 247 13.91 12.78 27.93
CA ASP A 247 15.24 13.36 28.00
C ASP A 247 16.26 12.46 27.30
N SER A 248 17.19 13.06 26.58
CA SER A 248 18.17 12.30 25.81
C SER A 248 19.08 11.44 26.69
N GLY A 249 19.29 11.82 27.95
CA GLY A 249 19.95 11.00 28.96
C GLY A 249 19.24 9.67 29.22
N GLU A 250 17.92 9.68 29.38
CA GLU A 250 17.10 8.48 29.57
C GLU A 250 17.08 7.62 28.30
N LEU A 251 17.02 8.24 27.11
CA LEU A 251 17.14 7.54 25.84
C LEU A 251 18.44 6.72 25.77
N TYR A 252 19.59 7.36 26.04
CA TYR A 252 20.88 6.66 25.99
C TYR A 252 21.08 5.66 27.12
N PHE A 253 20.52 5.91 28.31
CA PHE A 253 20.51 4.95 29.41
C PHE A 253 19.80 3.67 28.99
N ARG A 254 18.60 3.79 28.41
CA ARG A 254 17.82 2.63 27.95
C ARG A 254 18.39 1.94 26.72
N LEU A 255 19.07 2.67 25.85
CA LEU A 255 19.78 2.09 24.70
C LEU A 255 21.12 1.42 25.08
N ASP A 256 21.51 1.48 26.36
CA ASP A 256 22.77 0.99 26.90
C ASP A 256 24.00 1.53 26.16
N GLY A 257 23.96 2.82 25.82
CA GLY A 257 25.05 3.44 25.10
C GLY A 257 24.71 4.79 24.48
N ARG A 258 25.72 5.63 24.35
CA ARG A 258 25.64 6.91 23.65
C ARG A 258 26.07 6.79 22.20
N ILE A 259 25.41 7.54 21.34
CA ILE A 259 25.79 7.72 19.93
C ILE A 259 26.85 8.83 19.89
N ALA A 260 28.09 8.47 19.55
CA ALA A 260 29.20 9.42 19.44
C ALA A 260 29.35 9.98 18.01
N HIS A 261 28.95 9.20 17.01
CA HIS A 261 28.95 9.59 15.61
C HIS A 261 27.70 9.01 14.95
N LEU A 262 27.03 9.78 14.08
CA LEU A 262 25.86 9.32 13.34
C LEU A 262 26.08 9.49 11.84
N LEU A 263 25.88 8.41 11.09
CA LEU A 263 25.95 8.39 9.63
C LEU A 263 24.56 8.01 9.12
N LEU A 264 23.94 8.90 8.34
CA LEU A 264 22.64 8.69 7.71
C LEU A 264 22.85 8.58 6.20
N ASP A 265 22.55 7.41 5.64
CA ASP A 265 22.56 7.16 4.19
C ASP A 265 21.13 7.20 3.63
N GLU A 266 21.00 7.38 2.32
CA GLU A 266 19.71 7.48 1.60
C GLU A 266 18.74 8.50 2.22
N PHE A 267 19.27 9.64 2.69
CA PHE A 267 18.49 10.63 3.45
C PHE A 267 17.33 11.25 2.65
N GLN A 268 17.38 11.22 1.31
CA GLN A 268 16.28 11.67 0.45
C GLN A 268 14.98 10.86 0.63
N ASP A 269 15.06 9.66 1.21
CA ASP A 269 13.92 8.78 1.44
C ASP A 269 13.44 8.80 2.90
N THR A 270 13.98 9.72 3.71
CA THR A 270 13.54 9.95 5.09
C THR A 270 12.29 10.83 5.13
N SER A 271 11.34 10.53 6.03
CA SER A 271 10.19 11.41 6.31
C SER A 271 10.51 12.43 7.42
N ARG A 272 9.80 13.56 7.45
CA ARG A 272 9.97 14.57 8.53
C ARG A 272 9.70 13.98 9.92
N ARG A 273 8.74 13.06 10.01
CA ARG A 273 8.41 12.37 11.26
C ARG A 273 9.56 11.50 11.74
N GLN A 274 10.15 10.70 10.85
CA GLN A 274 11.31 9.90 11.18
C GLN A 274 12.51 10.77 11.58
N PHE A 275 12.75 11.85 10.83
CA PHE A 275 13.84 12.77 11.14
C PHE A 275 13.66 13.48 12.49
N SER A 276 12.42 13.74 12.93
CA SER A 276 12.15 14.34 14.25
C SER A 276 12.72 13.52 15.43
N PHE A 277 12.89 12.21 15.26
CA PHE A 277 13.59 11.36 16.24
C PHE A 277 15.10 11.59 16.22
N PHE A 278 15.68 11.76 15.03
CA PHE A 278 17.13 11.93 14.88
C PHE A 278 17.61 13.34 15.19
N ASP A 279 16.79 14.39 15.01
CA ASP A 279 17.16 15.78 15.33
C ASP A 279 17.75 15.96 16.76
N PRO A 280 17.10 15.51 17.85
CA PRO A 280 17.69 15.62 19.19
C PRO A 280 18.97 14.78 19.36
N VAL A 281 19.01 13.58 18.77
CA VAL A 281 20.19 12.70 18.79
C VAL A 281 21.39 13.37 18.11
N LEU A 282 21.14 13.99 16.96
CA LEU A 282 22.11 14.73 16.17
C LEU A 282 22.69 15.92 16.95
N ARG A 283 21.81 16.75 17.53
CA ARG A 283 22.20 17.92 18.33
C ARG A 283 23.03 17.55 19.55
N GLU A 284 22.67 16.48 20.25
CA GLU A 284 23.50 16.01 21.37
C GLU A 284 24.85 15.48 20.89
N THR A 285 24.85 14.71 19.81
CA THR A 285 26.07 14.14 19.23
C THR A 285 27.06 15.25 18.90
N THR A 286 26.63 16.31 18.22
CA THR A 286 27.49 17.44 17.86
C THR A 286 27.89 18.28 19.08
N ALA A 287 26.97 18.53 20.02
CA ALA A 287 27.26 19.28 21.25
C ALA A 287 28.34 18.61 22.12
N LYS A 288 28.50 17.28 22.02
CA LYS A 288 29.53 16.50 22.74
C LYS A 288 30.81 16.28 21.94
N GLY A 289 31.00 16.99 20.81
CA GLY A 289 32.18 16.88 19.97
C GLY A 289 32.19 15.66 19.04
N GLY A 290 31.01 15.02 18.87
CA GLY A 290 30.79 13.96 17.89
C GLY A 290 30.65 14.49 16.45
N HIS A 291 30.45 13.58 15.51
CA HIS A 291 30.34 13.90 14.09
C HIS A 291 29.07 13.34 13.48
N VAL A 292 28.49 14.10 12.55
CA VAL A 292 27.31 13.73 11.79
C VAL A 292 27.68 13.75 10.31
N LEU A 293 27.34 12.69 9.59
CA LEU A 293 27.44 12.63 8.14
C LEU A 293 26.06 12.28 7.58
N VAL A 294 25.58 13.06 6.63
CA VAL A 294 24.34 12.80 5.91
C VAL A 294 24.68 12.64 4.44
N VAL A 295 24.25 11.53 3.84
CA VAL A 295 24.42 11.22 2.43
C VAL A 295 23.04 11.03 1.81
N GLY A 296 22.86 11.57 0.61
CA GLY A 296 21.63 11.37 -0.15
C GLY A 296 21.68 12.06 -1.51
N ASP A 297 20.76 11.69 -2.38
CA ASP A 297 20.57 12.26 -3.71
C ASP A 297 19.09 12.55 -3.96
N ARG A 298 18.70 13.83 -4.01
CA ARG A 298 17.32 14.22 -4.27
C ARG A 298 16.76 13.63 -5.56
N LYS A 299 17.61 13.40 -6.58
CA LYS A 299 17.19 12.82 -7.87
C LYS A 299 16.71 11.37 -7.72
N GLN A 300 17.09 10.70 -6.64
CA GLN A 300 16.75 9.30 -6.37
C GLN A 300 15.57 9.15 -5.39
N SER A 301 14.97 10.25 -4.93
CA SER A 301 13.80 10.18 -4.05
C SER A 301 12.58 9.64 -4.79
N ILE A 302 12.27 8.36 -4.57
CA ILE A 302 11.16 7.65 -5.23
C ILE A 302 10.14 7.06 -4.23
N TYR A 303 10.37 7.27 -2.93
CA TYR A 303 9.52 6.77 -1.85
C TYR A 303 8.54 7.81 -1.28
N GLY A 304 8.21 8.86 -2.04
CA GLY A 304 7.28 9.91 -1.58
C GLY A 304 5.89 9.37 -1.17
N TRP A 305 5.47 8.25 -1.75
CA TRP A 305 4.23 7.53 -1.36
C TRP A 305 4.30 6.90 0.05
N ARG A 306 5.50 6.72 0.61
CA ARG A 306 5.74 6.33 2.02
C ARG A 306 5.91 7.55 2.94
N GLY A 307 5.71 8.76 2.41
CA GLY A 307 5.85 10.01 3.14
C GLY A 307 7.29 10.54 3.25
N SER A 308 8.22 10.05 2.42
CA SER A 308 9.55 10.68 2.32
C SER A 308 9.43 12.13 1.85
N ASP A 309 10.29 13.00 2.37
CA ASP A 309 10.30 14.41 1.99
C ASP A 309 11.70 14.81 1.49
N PRO A 310 11.95 14.83 0.17
CA PRO A 310 13.25 15.19 -0.39
C PRO A 310 13.68 16.63 -0.07
N ARG A 311 12.76 17.49 0.38
CA ARG A 311 13.10 18.84 0.85
C ARG A 311 13.92 18.80 2.13
N LEU A 312 13.82 17.74 2.94
CA LEU A 312 14.68 17.56 4.11
C LEU A 312 16.16 17.62 3.77
N LEU A 313 16.56 17.02 2.63
CA LEU A 313 17.95 17.07 2.19
C LEU A 313 18.35 18.47 1.70
N LYS A 314 17.43 19.19 1.03
CA LYS A 314 17.64 20.59 0.60
C LYS A 314 17.82 21.52 1.79
N ASP A 315 16.95 21.36 2.79
CA ASP A 315 16.85 22.22 3.97
C ASP A 315 17.76 21.74 5.13
N VAL A 316 18.55 20.68 4.93
CA VAL A 316 19.33 20.03 6.02
C VAL A 316 20.27 21.01 6.73
N ALA A 317 20.77 22.04 6.02
CA ALA A 317 21.65 23.05 6.62
C ALA A 317 20.88 24.10 7.43
N GLU A 318 19.59 24.30 7.15
CA GLU A 318 18.71 25.13 7.98
C GLU A 318 18.38 24.40 9.28
N VAL A 319 18.22 23.07 9.22
CA VAL A 319 17.94 22.26 10.41
C VAL A 319 19.19 22.02 11.26
N LEU A 320 20.36 21.91 10.62
CA LEU A 320 21.65 21.67 11.27
C LEU A 320 22.68 22.72 10.85
N PRO A 321 22.72 23.88 11.54
CA PRO A 321 23.71 24.90 11.26
C PRO A 321 25.13 24.38 11.52
N GLY A 322 26.06 24.66 10.59
CA GLY A 322 27.45 24.20 10.65
C GLY A 322 27.77 22.93 9.86
N LEU A 323 26.85 22.45 9.01
CA LEU A 323 27.13 21.40 8.03
C LEU A 323 27.96 21.92 6.85
N ASP A 324 29.12 21.30 6.61
CA ASP A 324 29.86 21.45 5.36
C ASP A 324 29.21 20.59 4.27
N ARG A 325 28.80 21.22 3.15
CA ARG A 325 28.23 20.53 2.00
C ARG A 325 29.32 20.21 0.97
N ALA A 326 29.39 18.93 0.57
CA ALA A 326 30.26 18.48 -0.51
C ALA A 326 29.44 17.72 -1.57
N TYR A 327 29.67 18.05 -2.84
CA TYR A 327 29.04 17.37 -3.97
C TYR A 327 29.98 16.33 -4.57
N LEU A 328 29.46 15.13 -4.83
CA LEU A 328 30.19 14.05 -5.50
C LEU A 328 29.64 13.90 -6.93
N SER A 329 30.31 14.54 -7.89
CA SER A 329 29.90 14.51 -9.31
C SER A 329 30.58 13.42 -10.14
N GLU A 330 31.53 12.68 -9.54
CA GLU A 330 32.27 11.62 -10.21
C GLU A 330 31.63 10.25 -9.97
N SER A 331 31.28 9.54 -11.04
CA SER A 331 30.74 8.19 -11.00
C SER A 331 31.85 7.16 -11.19
N PHE A 332 32.01 6.28 -10.20
CA PHE A 332 32.87 5.11 -10.26
C PHE A 332 32.14 3.86 -10.75
N ARG A 333 30.83 3.96 -11.03
CA ARG A 333 29.95 2.81 -11.36
C ARG A 333 29.60 2.71 -12.83
N SER A 334 29.50 3.84 -13.54
CA SER A 334 28.90 3.89 -14.87
C SER A 334 29.86 4.42 -15.93
N SER A 335 29.87 3.76 -17.09
CA SER A 335 30.62 4.20 -18.26
C SER A 335 30.05 5.47 -18.88
N ARG A 336 30.88 6.13 -19.70
CA ARG A 336 30.52 7.41 -20.35
C ARG A 336 29.24 7.30 -21.19
N ALA A 337 29.02 6.17 -21.86
CA ALA A 337 27.84 5.96 -22.69
C ALA A 337 26.54 5.93 -21.88
N VAL A 338 26.58 5.37 -20.67
CA VAL A 338 25.41 5.30 -19.79
C VAL A 338 25.09 6.68 -19.21
N LEU A 339 26.09 7.39 -18.67
CA LEU A 339 25.88 8.73 -18.12
C LEU A 339 25.39 9.72 -19.19
N ALA A 340 25.98 9.70 -20.38
CA ALA A 340 25.54 10.58 -21.47
C ALA A 340 24.08 10.32 -21.90
N ALA A 341 23.62 9.07 -21.83
CA ALA A 341 22.23 8.74 -22.12
C ALA A 341 21.28 9.23 -21.01
N VAL A 342 21.67 9.09 -19.75
CA VAL A 342 20.92 9.62 -18.59
C VAL A 342 20.83 11.15 -18.68
N ASP A 343 21.97 11.83 -18.85
CA ASP A 343 22.01 13.29 -18.98
C ASP A 343 21.10 13.77 -20.11
N ARG A 344 21.18 13.14 -21.29
CA ARG A 344 20.32 13.48 -22.43
C ARG A 344 18.83 13.27 -22.14
N ALA A 345 18.47 12.26 -21.34
CA ALA A 345 17.07 12.00 -20.99
C ALA A 345 16.49 13.07 -20.07
N PHE A 346 17.33 13.68 -19.22
CA PHE A 346 16.90 14.55 -18.14
C PHE A 346 17.19 16.05 -18.35
N GLU A 347 18.16 16.41 -19.19
CA GLU A 347 18.54 17.82 -19.46
C GLU A 347 17.38 18.65 -20.03
N GLY A 348 16.50 18.02 -20.82
CA GLY A 348 15.33 18.66 -21.44
C GLY A 348 14.01 18.48 -20.67
N LEU A 349 14.05 18.02 -19.41
CA LEU A 349 12.84 17.62 -18.69
C LEU A 349 11.81 18.76 -18.55
N PRO A 350 12.16 20.00 -18.11
CA PRO A 350 11.18 21.07 -17.92
C PRO A 350 10.49 21.52 -19.22
N ALA A 351 11.17 21.36 -20.37
CA ALA A 351 10.63 21.69 -21.69
C ALA A 351 9.92 20.49 -22.37
N SER A 352 9.74 19.39 -21.65
CA SER A 352 9.23 18.14 -22.21
C SER A 352 7.72 18.14 -22.34
N ASN A 353 7.24 17.78 -23.54
CA ASN A 353 5.82 17.55 -23.80
C ASN A 353 5.24 16.35 -23.01
N LEU A 354 6.06 15.58 -22.29
CA LEU A 354 5.62 14.46 -21.45
C LEU A 354 4.65 14.87 -20.34
N PHE A 355 4.70 16.13 -19.90
CA PHE A 355 3.84 16.66 -18.85
C PHE A 355 2.51 17.23 -19.37
N HIS A 356 2.25 17.06 -20.66
CA HIS A 356 1.02 17.49 -21.31
C HIS A 356 0.08 16.28 -21.44
N GLU A 357 -1.00 16.28 -20.68
CA GLU A 357 -2.04 15.26 -20.84
C GLU A 357 -3.21 15.84 -21.66
N LYS A 358 -3.54 15.22 -22.80
CA LYS A 358 -4.57 15.71 -23.73
C LYS A 358 -4.35 17.17 -24.18
N GLY A 359 -3.09 17.57 -24.38
CA GLY A 359 -2.71 18.91 -24.85
C GLY A 359 -2.83 20.01 -23.79
N LYS A 360 -3.05 19.68 -22.52
CA LYS A 360 -3.00 20.63 -21.40
C LYS A 360 -1.83 20.31 -20.49
N GLU A 361 -1.00 21.31 -20.23
CA GLU A 361 0.05 21.24 -19.22
C GLU A 361 -0.58 21.00 -17.85
N LYS A 362 0.00 20.09 -17.07
CA LYS A 362 -0.31 19.93 -15.65
C LYS A 362 0.71 20.73 -14.85
N PRO A 363 0.32 21.87 -14.24
CA PRO A 363 1.27 22.76 -13.56
C PRO A 363 2.14 22.03 -12.52
N VAL A 364 1.55 21.08 -11.78
CA VAL A 364 2.24 20.29 -10.75
C VAL A 364 3.44 19.51 -11.31
N TYR A 365 3.34 18.95 -12.52
CA TYR A 365 4.45 18.19 -13.12
C TYR A 365 5.51 19.10 -13.72
N ALA A 366 5.11 20.23 -14.29
CA ALA A 366 6.05 21.24 -14.78
C ALA A 366 6.85 21.87 -13.63
N GLU A 367 6.17 22.18 -12.51
CA GLU A 367 6.79 22.65 -11.27
C GLU A 367 7.76 21.60 -10.71
N ALA A 368 7.33 20.35 -10.56
CA ALA A 368 8.20 19.27 -10.10
C ALA A 368 9.42 19.05 -11.02
N ALA A 369 9.24 19.17 -12.34
CA ALA A 369 10.35 19.07 -13.29
C ALA A 369 11.33 20.25 -13.17
N ALA A 370 10.82 21.47 -13.00
CA ALA A 370 11.63 22.65 -12.74
C ALA A 370 12.44 22.50 -11.44
N GLU A 371 11.77 22.14 -10.34
CA GLU A 371 12.41 21.89 -9.04
C GLU A 371 13.48 20.79 -9.09
N TRP A 372 13.24 19.74 -9.88
CA TRP A 372 14.19 18.65 -10.08
C TRP A 372 15.41 19.12 -10.89
N SER A 373 15.21 19.98 -11.89
CA SER A 373 16.28 20.52 -12.73
C SER A 373 17.14 21.58 -12.04
N GLU A 374 16.64 22.28 -11.02
CA GLU A 374 17.40 23.30 -10.26
C GLU A 374 18.74 22.78 -9.72
N GLU A 375 18.77 21.54 -9.25
CA GLU A 375 19.95 20.93 -8.63
C GLU A 375 20.55 19.80 -9.48
N TYR A 376 20.17 19.72 -10.77
CA TYR A 376 20.73 18.70 -11.65
C TYR A 376 22.21 18.98 -11.95
N GLN A 377 23.09 18.14 -11.41
CA GLN A 377 24.50 18.16 -11.73
C GLN A 377 24.83 17.07 -12.75
N LEU A 378 25.54 17.47 -13.81
CA LEU A 378 26.10 16.53 -14.78
C LEU A 378 27.16 15.66 -14.12
N HIS A 379 26.99 14.34 -14.24
CA HIS A 379 27.93 13.39 -13.68
C HIS A 379 29.02 13.06 -14.69
N LYS A 380 30.26 12.93 -14.22
CA LYS A 380 31.38 12.50 -15.05
C LYS A 380 31.81 11.10 -14.62
N SER A 381 32.05 10.22 -15.59
CA SER A 381 32.68 8.93 -15.28
C SER A 381 34.09 9.18 -14.78
N SER A 382 34.48 8.48 -13.72
CA SER A 382 35.88 8.42 -13.29
C SER A 382 36.77 7.86 -14.41
N PRO A 383 38.10 8.11 -14.40
CA PRO A 383 39.01 7.56 -15.40
C PRO A 383 38.88 6.04 -15.56
N GLN A 384 38.68 5.33 -14.45
CA GLN A 384 38.45 3.89 -14.44
C GLN A 384 37.12 3.51 -15.09
N ALA A 385 36.00 4.11 -14.68
CA ALA A 385 34.68 3.81 -15.24
C ALA A 385 34.56 4.24 -16.71
N ALA A 386 35.22 5.34 -17.10
CA ALA A 386 35.22 5.86 -18.46
C ALA A 386 35.91 4.90 -19.46
N SER A 387 36.85 4.08 -18.99
CA SER A 387 37.52 3.05 -19.80
C SER A 387 36.65 1.82 -20.08
N GLN A 388 35.56 1.63 -19.33
CA GLN A 388 34.65 0.52 -19.54
C GLN A 388 33.81 0.73 -20.80
N ALA A 389 33.66 -0.33 -21.59
CA ALA A 389 32.74 -0.31 -22.73
C ALA A 389 31.30 -0.12 -22.24
N GLY A 390 30.51 0.68 -22.96
CA GLY A 390 29.11 0.93 -22.64
C GLY A 390 28.28 1.12 -23.90
N LYS A 391 27.05 0.63 -23.88
CA LYS A 391 26.09 0.80 -24.97
C LYS A 391 24.68 0.99 -24.40
N VAL A 392 24.00 2.03 -24.85
CA VAL A 392 22.60 2.27 -24.55
C VAL A 392 21.81 2.21 -25.84
N VAL A 393 20.70 1.45 -25.84
CA VAL A 393 19.80 1.33 -26.99
C VAL A 393 18.37 1.50 -26.50
N LEU A 394 17.63 2.40 -27.14
CA LEU A 394 16.21 2.60 -26.88
C LEU A 394 15.38 1.81 -27.90
N TYR A 395 14.49 0.96 -27.40
CA TYR A 395 13.50 0.26 -28.21
C TYR A 395 12.11 0.81 -27.88
N VAL A 396 11.37 1.20 -28.91
CA VAL A 396 10.00 1.71 -28.77
C VAL A 396 9.05 0.70 -29.40
N GLN A 397 8.06 0.27 -28.62
CA GLN A 397 7.00 -0.63 -29.08
C GLN A 397 5.67 0.14 -29.10
N SER A 398 4.91 -0.03 -30.18
CA SER A 398 3.57 0.54 -30.33
C SER A 398 2.53 -0.57 -30.40
N GLY A 399 1.30 -0.25 -30.03
CA GLY A 399 0.17 -1.18 -30.04
C GLY A 399 -1.13 -0.41 -29.95
N SER A 400 -2.23 -1.04 -30.38
CA SER A 400 -3.56 -0.43 -30.37
C SER A 400 -4.18 -0.44 -28.97
N SER A 401 -3.71 -1.32 -28.09
CA SER A 401 -4.11 -1.43 -26.70
C SER A 401 -2.92 -1.53 -25.74
N SER A 402 -3.14 -1.24 -24.46
CA SER A 402 -2.11 -1.38 -23.42
C SER A 402 -1.57 -2.81 -23.30
N ASP A 403 -2.40 -3.82 -23.57
CA ASP A 403 -2.00 -5.21 -23.41
C ASP A 403 -1.17 -5.71 -24.60
N GLU A 404 -1.48 -5.23 -25.81
CA GLU A 404 -0.62 -5.43 -26.99
C GLU A 404 0.76 -4.82 -26.78
N VAL A 405 0.84 -3.58 -26.30
CA VAL A 405 2.12 -2.92 -26.01
C VAL A 405 2.92 -3.73 -24.99
N ARG A 406 2.27 -4.17 -23.89
CA ARG A 406 2.92 -5.00 -22.87
C ARG A 406 3.41 -6.33 -23.46
N ALA A 407 2.62 -6.98 -24.31
CA ALA A 407 3.02 -8.24 -24.96
C ALA A 407 4.23 -8.04 -25.87
N ALA A 408 4.24 -7.00 -26.69
CA ALA A 408 5.36 -6.65 -27.56
C ALA A 408 6.63 -6.33 -26.76
N VAL A 409 6.51 -5.55 -25.68
CA VAL A 409 7.62 -5.26 -24.76
C VAL A 409 8.15 -6.54 -24.11
N ARG A 410 7.29 -7.43 -23.60
CA ARG A 410 7.72 -8.71 -23.01
C ARG A 410 8.50 -9.55 -24.01
N LYS A 411 8.00 -9.71 -25.22
CA LYS A 411 8.67 -10.47 -26.29
C LYS A 411 10.06 -9.87 -26.58
N GLN A 412 10.13 -8.55 -26.76
CA GLN A 412 11.37 -7.85 -27.02
C GLN A 412 12.40 -8.02 -25.89
N VAL A 413 11.97 -7.97 -24.63
CA VAL A 413 12.84 -8.17 -23.45
C VAL A 413 13.39 -9.58 -23.41
N VAL A 414 12.55 -10.60 -23.62
CA VAL A 414 12.95 -12.02 -23.61
C VAL A 414 13.96 -12.30 -24.72
N GLU A 415 13.72 -11.82 -25.94
CA GLU A 415 14.65 -11.97 -27.06
C GLU A 415 16.02 -11.35 -26.78
N ARG A 416 16.04 -10.19 -26.11
CA ARG A 416 17.28 -9.49 -25.75
C ARG A 416 18.03 -10.18 -24.63
N ALA A 417 17.32 -10.63 -23.60
CA ALA A 417 17.89 -11.41 -22.51
C ALA A 417 18.53 -12.70 -23.05
N LYS A 418 17.82 -13.42 -23.91
CA LYS A 418 18.36 -14.60 -24.60
C LYS A 418 19.62 -14.27 -25.38
N ALA A 419 19.59 -13.25 -26.24
CA ALA A 419 20.76 -12.87 -27.03
C ALA A 419 21.97 -12.41 -26.19
N HIS A 420 21.77 -12.01 -24.94
CA HIS A 420 22.83 -11.65 -24.00
C HIS A 420 23.41 -12.90 -23.32
N VAL A 421 22.55 -13.81 -22.85
CA VAL A 421 22.94 -15.08 -22.24
C VAL A 421 23.63 -16.00 -23.26
N ASP A 422 23.12 -16.08 -24.50
CA ASP A 422 23.73 -16.85 -25.60
C ASP A 422 25.15 -16.37 -25.96
N LYS A 423 25.52 -15.15 -25.54
CA LYS A 423 26.87 -14.58 -25.73
C LYS A 423 27.73 -14.66 -24.46
N GLU A 424 27.24 -15.34 -23.42
CA GLU A 424 27.89 -15.47 -22.10
C GLU A 424 28.29 -14.12 -21.48
N GLN A 425 27.50 -13.08 -21.73
CA GLN A 425 27.80 -11.74 -21.24
C GLN A 425 27.28 -11.55 -19.81
N GLY A 426 28.15 -11.73 -18.81
CA GLY A 426 27.94 -11.24 -17.44
C GLY A 426 26.58 -11.53 -16.79
N THR A 427 26.24 -10.73 -15.77
CA THR A 427 24.96 -10.81 -15.06
C THR A 427 23.93 -9.85 -15.65
N LEU A 428 22.68 -10.29 -15.78
CA LEU A 428 21.58 -9.49 -16.33
C LEU A 428 20.62 -9.02 -15.23
N GLY A 429 20.27 -7.73 -15.24
CA GLY A 429 19.19 -7.17 -14.43
C GLY A 429 18.06 -6.62 -15.31
N ILE A 430 16.81 -6.97 -15.01
CA ILE A 430 15.62 -6.47 -15.72
C ILE A 430 14.75 -5.68 -14.74
N LEU A 431 14.71 -4.36 -14.91
CA LEU A 431 13.91 -3.46 -14.08
C LEU A 431 12.56 -3.18 -14.74
N CYS A 432 11.47 -3.45 -14.03
CA CYS A 432 10.10 -3.20 -14.48
C CYS A 432 9.44 -2.13 -13.60
N ARG A 433 8.75 -1.15 -14.21
CA ARG A 433 8.00 -0.12 -13.46
C ARG A 433 6.84 -0.70 -12.64
N THR A 434 6.26 -1.81 -13.11
CA THR A 434 5.11 -2.48 -12.49
C THR A 434 5.32 -3.99 -12.45
N HIS A 435 4.87 -4.63 -11.36
CA HIS A 435 4.96 -6.09 -11.20
C HIS A 435 4.20 -6.89 -12.28
N LYS A 436 3.17 -6.30 -12.92
CA LYS A 436 2.35 -6.97 -13.96
C LYS A 436 3.14 -7.52 -15.15
N LEU A 437 4.33 -6.98 -15.43
CA LEU A 437 5.18 -7.45 -16.53
C LEU A 437 6.05 -8.64 -16.13
N ILE A 438 6.36 -8.79 -14.84
CA ILE A 438 7.38 -9.70 -14.32
C ILE A 438 7.00 -11.17 -14.60
N PRO A 439 5.78 -11.67 -14.25
CA PRO A 439 5.44 -13.08 -14.47
C PRO A 439 5.58 -13.52 -15.94
N GLY A 440 5.14 -12.68 -16.87
CA GLY A 440 5.24 -12.98 -18.30
C GLY A 440 6.67 -12.96 -18.83
N ILE A 441 7.55 -12.12 -18.26
CA ILE A 441 8.98 -12.13 -18.59
C ILE A 441 9.63 -13.40 -18.03
N LEU A 442 9.38 -13.74 -16.76
CA LEU A 442 9.92 -14.96 -16.13
C LEU A 442 9.50 -16.22 -16.89
N ALA A 443 8.22 -16.35 -17.24
CA ALA A 443 7.73 -17.47 -18.04
C ALA A 443 8.40 -17.53 -19.42
N GLY A 444 8.59 -16.39 -20.07
CA GLY A 444 9.28 -16.29 -21.36
C GLY A 444 10.76 -16.68 -21.27
N LEU A 445 11.47 -16.25 -20.23
CA LEU A 445 12.87 -16.65 -19.98
C LEU A 445 12.99 -18.15 -19.69
N LYS A 446 12.12 -18.68 -18.83
CA LYS A 446 12.06 -20.10 -18.49
C LYS A 446 11.80 -20.98 -19.73
N SER A 447 10.95 -20.53 -20.65
CA SER A 447 10.70 -21.25 -21.92
C SER A 447 11.94 -21.37 -22.82
N HIS A 448 12.94 -20.53 -22.59
CA HIS A 448 14.24 -20.56 -23.28
C HIS A 448 15.35 -21.19 -22.42
N GLY A 449 15.01 -21.82 -21.30
CA GLY A 449 15.98 -22.43 -20.39
C GLY A 449 16.81 -21.42 -19.58
N ILE A 450 16.41 -20.15 -19.53
CA ILE A 450 17.11 -19.11 -18.78
C ILE A 450 16.54 -19.08 -17.36
N GLU A 451 17.37 -19.39 -16.38
CA GLU A 451 17.02 -19.26 -14.96
C GLU A 451 16.98 -17.78 -14.58
N ALA A 452 15.88 -17.36 -13.96
CA ALA A 452 15.70 -15.98 -13.52
C ALA A 452 14.83 -15.95 -12.25
N SER A 453 15.17 -15.05 -11.33
CA SER A 453 14.36 -14.71 -10.16
C SER A 453 13.81 -13.30 -10.30
N GLY A 454 12.68 -13.00 -9.63
CA GLY A 454 12.08 -11.67 -9.68
C GLY A 454 11.28 -11.36 -8.42
N GLU A 455 11.44 -10.15 -7.91
CA GLU A 455 10.64 -9.64 -6.77
C GLU A 455 9.27 -9.15 -7.26
N GLY A 456 8.22 -9.76 -6.72
CA GLY A 456 6.83 -9.53 -7.12
C GLY A 456 6.32 -10.48 -8.21
N GLY A 457 6.95 -11.64 -8.37
CA GLY A 457 6.52 -12.71 -9.29
C GLY A 457 6.03 -13.94 -8.55
N ASN A 458 4.78 -14.30 -8.81
CA ASN A 458 4.03 -15.49 -8.38
C ASN A 458 3.89 -15.64 -6.86
N PRO A 459 2.73 -15.34 -6.26
CA PRO A 459 2.39 -15.95 -4.98
C PRO A 459 2.60 -17.46 -5.09
N LEU A 460 2.92 -18.15 -4.00
CA LEU A 460 3.05 -19.61 -4.02
C LEU A 460 1.84 -20.27 -4.71
N THR A 461 0.67 -19.64 -4.63
CA THR A 461 -0.57 -20.02 -5.30
C THR A 461 -0.54 -20.03 -6.82
N ASP A 462 0.46 -19.49 -7.51
CA ASP A 462 0.54 -19.58 -8.98
C ASP A 462 1.27 -20.85 -9.45
N SER A 463 1.78 -21.67 -8.51
CA SER A 463 2.29 -23.00 -8.80
C SER A 463 1.14 -23.99 -8.81
N ALA A 464 0.96 -24.73 -9.92
CA ALA A 464 -0.05 -25.78 -10.03
C ALA A 464 0.03 -26.80 -8.87
N ALA A 465 1.25 -27.09 -8.39
CA ALA A 465 1.43 -27.97 -7.24
C ALA A 465 0.86 -27.37 -5.95
N VAL A 466 1.04 -26.07 -5.73
CA VAL A 466 0.50 -25.38 -4.55
C VAL A 466 -1.00 -25.19 -4.67
N GLU A 467 -1.54 -24.84 -5.85
CA GLU A 467 -2.99 -24.74 -6.07
C GLU A 467 -3.69 -26.08 -5.79
N MET A 468 -3.08 -27.18 -6.20
CA MET A 468 -3.58 -28.53 -5.91
C MET A 468 -3.58 -28.83 -4.41
N ILE A 469 -2.51 -28.50 -3.69
CA ILE A 469 -2.45 -28.62 -2.22
C ILE A 469 -3.51 -27.73 -1.55
N LEU A 470 -3.67 -26.48 -1.99
CA LEU A 470 -4.66 -25.56 -1.44
C LEU A 470 -6.09 -26.04 -1.72
N SER A 471 -6.33 -26.60 -2.91
CA SER A 471 -7.63 -27.18 -3.26
C SER A 471 -7.92 -28.42 -2.41
N LEU A 472 -6.91 -29.25 -2.14
CA LEU A 472 -7.04 -30.37 -1.23
C LEU A 472 -7.38 -29.90 0.20
N LEU A 473 -6.65 -28.92 0.73
CA LEU A 473 -6.89 -28.36 2.05
C LEU A 473 -8.27 -27.69 2.16
N SER A 474 -8.68 -26.95 1.12
CA SER A 474 -9.99 -26.29 1.06
C SER A 474 -11.13 -27.30 0.99
N TRP A 475 -10.94 -28.42 0.27
CA TRP A 475 -11.92 -29.50 0.23
C TRP A 475 -11.99 -30.27 1.56
N ALA A 476 -10.86 -30.48 2.23
CA ALA A 476 -10.82 -31.10 3.56
C ALA A 476 -11.51 -30.23 4.63
N ASP A 477 -11.30 -28.91 4.59
CA ASP A 477 -11.94 -27.96 5.52
C ASP A 477 -13.43 -27.78 5.22
N HIS A 478 -13.79 -27.72 3.93
CA HIS A 478 -15.18 -27.62 3.48
C HIS A 478 -15.51 -28.72 2.44
N PRO A 479 -16.01 -29.90 2.87
CA PRO A 479 -16.32 -31.03 1.99
C PRO A 479 -17.30 -30.73 0.84
N GLY A 480 -18.10 -29.66 0.98
CA GLY A 480 -19.01 -29.15 -0.06
C GLY A 480 -18.35 -28.30 -1.15
N HIS A 481 -17.03 -28.01 -1.07
CA HIS A 481 -16.33 -27.14 -2.01
C HIS A 481 -16.08 -27.83 -3.37
N SER A 482 -17.12 -27.93 -4.20
CA SER A 482 -17.14 -28.71 -5.44
C SER A 482 -16.03 -28.36 -6.45
N ALA A 483 -15.63 -27.08 -6.52
CA ALA A 483 -14.54 -26.64 -7.41
C ALA A 483 -13.17 -27.19 -6.97
N ALA A 484 -12.96 -27.32 -5.66
CA ALA A 484 -11.70 -27.79 -5.09
C ALA A 484 -11.63 -29.32 -5.20
N ARG A 485 -12.74 -30.01 -4.94
CA ARG A 485 -12.91 -31.44 -5.25
C ARG A 485 -12.61 -31.73 -6.72
N TYR A 486 -13.21 -30.98 -7.65
CA TYR A 486 -12.97 -31.16 -9.07
C TYR A 486 -11.49 -30.96 -9.41
N HIS A 487 -10.87 -29.89 -8.92
CA HIS A 487 -9.46 -29.61 -9.21
C HIS A 487 -8.53 -30.74 -8.69
N VAL A 488 -8.73 -31.22 -7.46
CA VAL A 488 -7.94 -32.32 -6.88
C VAL A 488 -8.13 -33.63 -7.66
N CYS A 489 -9.38 -33.99 -7.99
CA CYS A 489 -9.66 -35.22 -8.71
C CYS A 489 -9.11 -35.18 -10.14
N ALA A 490 -9.31 -34.06 -10.85
CA ALA A 490 -8.84 -33.87 -12.23
C ALA A 490 -7.32 -33.73 -12.35
N ALA A 491 -6.62 -33.35 -11.27
CA ALA A 491 -5.16 -33.25 -11.23
C ALA A 491 -4.45 -34.60 -10.98
N GLY A 492 -5.18 -35.73 -11.01
CA GLY A 492 -4.61 -37.08 -10.89
C GLY A 492 -4.44 -37.60 -9.47
N MET A 493 -5.02 -36.93 -8.46
CA MET A 493 -5.03 -37.40 -7.06
C MET A 493 -6.29 -38.21 -6.69
N ALA A 494 -7.19 -38.45 -7.64
CA ALA A 494 -8.45 -39.18 -7.40
C ALA A 494 -8.22 -40.56 -6.78
N GLU A 495 -7.23 -41.30 -7.27
CA GLU A 495 -6.85 -42.63 -6.78
C GLU A 495 -6.33 -42.62 -5.34
N VAL A 496 -5.63 -41.56 -4.94
CA VAL A 496 -5.05 -41.41 -3.59
C VAL A 496 -6.14 -41.26 -2.52
N PHE A 497 -7.28 -40.65 -2.89
CA PHE A 497 -8.39 -40.38 -1.98
C PHE A 497 -9.58 -41.34 -2.14
N GLY A 498 -9.46 -42.37 -2.98
CA GLY A 498 -10.55 -43.31 -3.26
C GLY A 498 -11.79 -42.64 -3.85
N ALA A 499 -11.63 -41.49 -4.49
CA ALA A 499 -12.71 -40.80 -5.17
C ALA A 499 -12.87 -41.41 -6.56
N GLU A 500 -13.97 -42.13 -6.80
CA GLU A 500 -14.32 -42.52 -8.16
C GLU A 500 -14.44 -41.26 -9.03
N GLU A 501 -13.98 -41.32 -10.29
CA GLU A 501 -14.16 -40.29 -11.31
C GLU A 501 -15.66 -40.06 -11.57
N SER A 502 -16.35 -39.37 -10.66
CA SER A 502 -17.76 -39.09 -10.80
C SER A 502 -17.91 -37.86 -11.70
N ASP A 503 -18.38 -38.14 -12.91
CA ASP A 503 -18.93 -37.25 -13.93
C ASP A 503 -19.42 -35.89 -13.38
N GLY A 504 -19.04 -34.81 -14.06
CA GLY A 504 -19.23 -33.42 -13.66
C GLY A 504 -20.68 -32.93 -13.51
N ARG A 505 -21.45 -33.48 -12.57
CA ARG A 505 -22.75 -32.96 -12.13
C ARG A 505 -22.68 -32.44 -10.71
N ARG A 506 -23.16 -31.21 -10.54
CA ARG A 506 -23.50 -30.59 -9.25
C ARG A 506 -24.25 -31.61 -8.39
N CYS A 507 -23.62 -32.09 -7.33
CA CYS A 507 -24.32 -32.80 -6.27
C CYS A 507 -24.82 -31.74 -5.28
N GLY A 508 -26.15 -31.58 -5.21
CA GLY A 508 -26.80 -31.00 -4.05
C GLY A 508 -26.44 -31.83 -2.83
N GLY A 509 -26.33 -31.16 -1.68
CA GLY A 509 -25.92 -31.80 -0.44
C GLY A 509 -26.85 -32.95 -0.09
N GLU A 510 -26.26 -34.13 0.11
CA GLU A 510 -26.64 -35.17 1.08
C GLU A 510 -25.90 -36.48 0.73
N GLY A 511 -25.15 -37.05 1.69
CA GLY A 511 -24.35 -38.28 1.57
C GLY A 511 -23.08 -38.08 0.75
N VAL A 512 -21.86 -38.30 1.24
CA VAL A 512 -21.33 -39.58 1.70
C VAL A 512 -20.05 -39.27 2.50
N PHE A 513 -20.00 -39.67 3.77
CA PHE A 513 -18.76 -39.85 4.56
C PHE A 513 -19.04 -40.91 5.63
N GLU A 514 -19.08 -42.17 5.23
CA GLU A 514 -18.74 -43.30 6.11
C GLU A 514 -17.37 -43.77 5.68
N GLY A 515 -16.32 -43.45 6.45
CA GLY A 515 -15.00 -43.99 6.14
C GLY A 515 -13.77 -43.24 6.61
N VAL A 516 -13.84 -42.18 7.43
CA VAL A 516 -12.64 -41.64 8.12
C VAL A 516 -13.04 -41.06 9.48
N ALA A 517 -13.54 -41.89 10.38
CA ALA A 517 -13.77 -41.48 11.76
C ALA A 517 -13.74 -42.67 12.73
N THR A 518 -12.56 -43.23 12.99
CA THR A 518 -12.22 -43.83 14.30
C THR A 518 -10.70 -43.95 14.42
N GLY A 519 -10.03 -42.86 14.78
CA GLY A 519 -8.71 -42.89 15.39
C GLY A 519 -8.88 -42.73 16.90
N ASP A 520 -9.31 -43.80 17.59
CA ASP A 520 -9.59 -43.74 19.02
C ASP A 520 -8.29 -43.97 19.80
N CYS A 521 -7.77 -42.88 20.37
CA CYS A 521 -6.71 -42.88 21.37
C CYS A 521 -7.22 -43.54 22.65
N ARG A 522 -6.65 -44.68 23.08
CA ARG A 522 -6.67 -45.08 24.49
C ARG A 522 -5.35 -45.70 24.96
N PRO A 523 -4.79 -45.23 26.09
CA PRO A 523 -3.78 -45.96 26.83
C PRO A 523 -4.43 -46.91 27.86
N GLY A 524 -3.83 -48.10 28.01
CA GLY A 524 -3.64 -48.72 29.32
C GLY A 524 -4.77 -49.55 29.96
N VAL A 525 -4.40 -50.82 30.18
CA VAL A 525 -4.72 -51.67 31.36
C VAL A 525 -6.08 -52.40 31.37
N GLY A 526 -6.00 -53.73 31.57
CA GLY A 526 -6.91 -54.41 32.49
C GLY A 526 -7.60 -55.68 32.00
N ARG A 527 -6.96 -56.81 32.29
CA ARG A 527 -7.47 -58.18 32.46
C ARG A 527 -8.99 -58.35 32.65
N GLY A 528 -9.50 -59.46 32.10
CA GLY A 528 -10.34 -60.37 32.87
C GLY A 528 -11.63 -60.83 32.20
N GLY A 529 -11.65 -62.12 31.82
CA GLY A 529 -12.63 -63.03 32.40
C GLY A 529 -14.01 -63.15 31.76
N GLU A 530 -14.22 -64.34 31.21
CA GLU A 530 -15.41 -65.17 31.39
C GLU A 530 -16.63 -65.04 30.43
N ARG A 531 -16.63 -65.96 29.45
CA ARG A 531 -17.48 -67.17 29.41
C ARG A 531 -19.00 -66.97 29.63
N LEU A 532 -19.82 -67.28 28.61
CA LEU A 532 -20.69 -68.49 28.52
C LEU A 532 -21.91 -68.31 27.60
N GLY A 533 -22.26 -69.42 26.94
CA GLY A 533 -23.59 -69.74 26.40
C GLY A 533 -23.80 -69.24 24.97
N GLY A 534 -23.82 -70.09 23.94
CA GLY A 534 -24.82 -71.15 23.72
C GLY A 534 -25.94 -70.54 22.88
N GLU A 535 -26.40 -71.07 21.76
CA GLU A 535 -26.40 -72.41 21.20
C GLU A 535 -26.78 -72.31 19.71
N GLN A 536 -26.30 -73.28 18.91
CA GLN A 536 -27.00 -73.96 17.79
C GLN A 536 -27.76 -73.11 16.75
N LYS A 537 -27.63 -73.30 15.43
CA LYS A 537 -27.59 -74.54 14.64
C LYS A 537 -27.41 -74.09 13.16
N VAL A 538 -26.51 -74.70 12.37
CA VAL A 538 -26.83 -75.68 11.28
C VAL A 538 -27.43 -74.96 10.06
N GLU A 539 -26.97 -75.05 8.82
CA GLU A 539 -26.11 -75.92 7.99
C GLU A 539 -25.79 -75.03 6.75
N GLY A 540 -24.79 -75.21 5.90
CA GLY A 540 -23.90 -76.31 5.60
C GLY A 540 -23.24 -76.02 4.25
N GLY A 541 -22.12 -76.72 3.98
CA GLY A 541 -21.47 -76.88 2.67
C GLY A 541 -20.66 -75.65 2.21
N GLY A 542 -19.33 -75.66 2.18
CA GLY A 542 -18.48 -76.61 1.44
C GLY A 542 -18.36 -76.07 0.00
N HIS A 543 -17.21 -75.83 -0.62
CA HIS A 543 -15.85 -76.35 -0.56
C HIS A 543 -14.94 -75.22 -1.07
N GLY A 544 -13.72 -75.03 -0.55
CA GLY A 544 -12.50 -75.62 -1.15
C GLY A 544 -11.89 -74.63 -2.16
N ALA A 545 -10.61 -74.35 -2.24
CA ALA A 545 -9.43 -74.81 -1.51
C ALA A 545 -8.36 -73.71 -1.69
N ARG A 546 -7.50 -73.58 -0.68
CA ARG A 546 -6.14 -73.02 -0.80
C ARG A 546 -5.24 -74.05 -1.55
N PRO A 547 -3.90 -73.96 -1.60
CA PRO A 547 -2.93 -72.89 -1.24
C PRO A 547 -1.96 -72.68 -2.43
N ASP A 548 -0.89 -71.89 -2.41
CA ASP A 548 0.39 -72.02 -1.69
C ASP A 548 1.23 -70.80 -2.15
N ALA A 549 1.88 -70.06 -1.24
CA ALA A 549 3.28 -70.25 -0.81
C ALA A 549 4.26 -70.18 -2.02
N VAL A 550 5.28 -69.34 -2.04
CA VAL A 550 6.49 -69.44 -1.20
C VAL A 550 7.42 -68.24 -1.47
N GLN A 551 7.85 -67.62 -0.36
CA GLN A 551 9.19 -67.14 0.01
C GLN A 551 10.17 -66.47 -0.98
N SER A 552 10.75 -65.37 -0.43
CA SER A 552 12.19 -65.05 -0.36
C SER A 552 12.92 -64.63 -1.65
N ALA A 553 13.97 -63.83 -1.63
CA ALA A 553 14.61 -62.91 -0.69
C ALA A 553 15.77 -62.27 -1.46
N GLY A 554 16.12 -61.02 -1.15
CA GLY A 554 17.42 -60.39 -1.46
C GLY A 554 17.65 -60.06 -2.94
N GLY A 555 18.28 -58.96 -3.32
CA GLY A 555 19.01 -57.94 -2.60
C GLY A 555 19.94 -57.23 -3.60
N VAL A 556 20.25 -55.95 -3.34
CA VAL A 556 21.45 -55.21 -3.76
C VAL A 556 21.70 -55.11 -5.28
N GLY A 557 21.47 -53.95 -5.91
CA GLY A 557 22.40 -52.81 -5.92
C GLY A 557 22.54 -52.23 -7.34
N PRO A 558 23.17 -51.06 -7.54
CA PRO A 558 22.74 -50.07 -8.53
C PRO A 558 23.64 -49.92 -9.78
N GLY A 559 23.10 -49.24 -10.78
CA GLY A 559 23.74 -48.67 -11.99
C GLY A 559 22.61 -48.26 -12.94
N ILE A 560 22.46 -47.04 -13.43
CA ILE A 560 23.38 -45.95 -13.81
C ILE A 560 22.69 -44.62 -13.51
#